data_AF-A0A3N4H9L2-F1
#
_entry.id   AF-A0A3N4H9L2-F1
#
_cell.length_a   1.000
_cell.length_b   1.000
_cell.length_c   1.000
_cell.angle_alpha   90.00
_cell.angle_beta   90.00
_cell.angle_gamma   90.00
#
_symmetry.space_group_name_H-M   'P 1'
#
loop_
_entity.id
_entity.type
_entity.pdbx_description
1 polymer ?
#
loop_
_entity_poly.entity_id
_entity_poly.type
_entity_poly.pdbx_seq_one_letter_code
_entity_poly.pdbx_strand_id
1 'polypeptide(L)'
;MLSEEEKKRLELVETYKFEVLDKLQSKKSKKFGLAMVFSFFNSKFGLWVLSAIFVSGGVKVYDDYKVKQENEKTRSEIIEKLDNEIAFKFNKLLGAIDLMKEKEVEVISDQIFSNMEEAKSFALWIKKETGKEENYLYEEYKYWSLLALLVEQKRQLDHLKIKDPELEEVISHLNELQNFFENRQLNYHDIDSIKEIIQENLVLSRWKSNGLFSY
;
A
#
# COMPACT_ATOMS: atom_id res chain seq x y z
N MET A 1 13.51 -69.79 62.79
CA MET A 1 13.45 -69.65 61.31
C MET A 1 12.00 -69.75 60.93
N LEU A 2 11.46 -68.77 60.21
CA LEU A 2 10.07 -68.80 59.72
C LEU A 2 9.91 -69.96 58.75
N SER A 3 8.75 -70.62 58.79
CA SER A 3 8.39 -71.66 57.83
C SER A 3 8.39 -71.09 56.40
N GLU A 4 8.79 -71.87 55.42
CA GLU A 4 8.77 -71.49 53.99
C GLU A 4 7.37 -71.04 53.53
N GLU A 5 6.31 -71.54 54.16
CA GLU A 5 4.93 -71.11 53.89
C GLU A 5 4.62 -69.71 54.44
N GLU A 6 5.18 -69.36 55.60
CA GLU A 6 5.00 -68.04 56.20
C GLU A 6 5.74 -66.95 55.41
N LYS A 7 6.92 -67.27 54.88
CA LYS A 7 7.67 -66.37 53.99
C LYS A 7 6.89 -66.04 52.72
N LYS A 8 6.35 -67.06 52.05
CA LYS A 8 5.54 -66.87 50.83
C LYS A 8 4.28 -66.04 51.10
N ARG A 9 3.64 -66.24 52.26
CA ARG A 9 2.48 -65.43 52.65
C ARG A 9 2.87 -63.97 52.87
N LEU A 10 4.01 -63.70 53.49
CA LEU A 10 4.51 -62.34 53.71
C LEU A 10 4.84 -61.64 52.38
N GLU A 11 5.53 -62.32 51.46
CA GLU A 11 5.85 -61.79 50.13
C GLU A 11 4.59 -61.42 49.33
N LEU A 12 3.55 -62.26 49.39
CA LEU A 12 2.27 -61.99 48.72
C LEU A 12 1.55 -60.78 49.33
N VAL A 13 1.58 -60.64 50.66
CA VAL A 13 0.96 -59.49 51.35
C VAL A 13 1.71 -58.20 51.05
N GLU A 14 3.04 -58.23 51.00
CA GLU A 14 3.85 -57.07 50.63
C GLU A 14 3.62 -56.67 49.18
N THR A 15 3.62 -57.63 48.25
CA THR A 15 3.33 -57.38 46.83
C THR A 15 1.94 -56.76 46.66
N TYR A 16 0.93 -57.33 47.32
CA TYR A 16 -0.44 -56.79 47.27
C TYR A 16 -0.52 -55.37 47.84
N LYS A 17 0.19 -55.09 48.94
CA LYS A 17 0.23 -53.75 49.53
C LYS A 17 0.87 -52.73 48.58
N PHE A 18 1.94 -53.10 47.88
CA PHE A 18 2.56 -52.24 46.88
C PHE A 18 1.65 -51.99 45.67
N GLU A 19 0.98 -53.03 45.15
CA GLU A 19 0.03 -52.87 44.03
C GLU A 19 -1.17 -51.97 44.37
N VAL A 20 -1.69 -52.06 45.60
CA VAL A 20 -2.80 -51.21 46.06
C VAL A 20 -2.33 -49.76 46.21
N LEU A 21 -1.15 -49.53 46.78
CA LEU A 21 -0.59 -48.18 46.93
C LEU A 21 -0.31 -47.53 45.57
N ASP A 22 0.23 -48.27 44.61
CA ASP A 22 0.50 -47.77 43.26
C ASP A 22 -0.80 -47.44 42.49
N LYS A 23 -1.84 -48.28 42.62
CA LYS A 23 -3.17 -47.98 42.06
C LYS A 23 -3.83 -46.76 42.68
N LEU A 24 -3.57 -46.46 43.96
CA LEU A 24 -4.08 -45.27 44.63
C LEU A 24 -3.32 -44.00 44.23
N GLN A 25 -1.99 -44.06 44.10
CA GLN A 25 -1.18 -42.92 43.64
C GLN A 25 -1.41 -42.59 42.17
N SER A 26 -1.47 -43.59 41.29
CA SER A 26 -1.71 -43.40 39.85
C SER A 26 -3.10 -42.85 39.52
N LYS A 27 -4.12 -43.15 40.33
CA LYS A 27 -5.46 -42.53 40.21
C LYS A 27 -5.48 -41.06 40.64
N LYS A 28 -4.61 -40.65 41.57
CA LYS A 28 -4.57 -39.29 42.12
C LYS A 28 -3.73 -38.32 41.26
N SER A 29 -2.68 -38.81 40.60
CA SER A 29 -1.74 -37.98 39.85
C SER A 29 -2.22 -37.59 38.44
N LYS A 30 -3.02 -38.41 37.75
CA LYS A 30 -3.45 -38.13 36.36
C LYS A 30 -4.53 -37.05 36.21
N LYS A 31 -5.26 -36.72 37.28
CA LYS A 31 -6.31 -35.68 37.25
C LYS A 31 -5.83 -34.30 37.67
N PHE A 32 -4.59 -34.16 38.14
CA PHE A 32 -4.15 -32.97 38.84
C PHE A 32 -3.84 -31.78 37.91
N GLY A 33 -3.38 -32.01 36.68
CA GLY A 33 -3.01 -30.93 35.74
C GLY A 33 -4.21 -30.14 35.21
N LEU A 34 -5.10 -30.80 34.45
CA LEU A 34 -6.27 -30.12 33.86
C LEU A 34 -7.27 -29.63 34.91
N ALA A 35 -7.54 -30.42 35.95
CA ALA A 35 -8.50 -30.02 36.99
C ALA A 35 -8.01 -28.80 37.79
N MET A 36 -6.69 -28.64 37.99
CA MET A 36 -6.11 -27.47 38.65
C MET A 36 -6.16 -26.23 37.75
N VAL A 37 -5.98 -26.38 36.44
CA VAL A 37 -6.16 -25.26 35.49
C VAL A 37 -7.63 -24.81 35.47
N PHE A 38 -8.58 -25.75 35.41
CA PHE A 38 -10.01 -25.40 35.49
C PHE A 38 -10.41 -24.80 36.84
N SER A 39 -9.86 -25.28 37.96
CA SER A 39 -10.14 -24.69 39.28
C SER A 39 -9.52 -23.30 39.42
N PHE A 40 -8.37 -23.05 38.79
CA PHE A 40 -7.77 -21.71 38.72
C PHE A 40 -8.69 -20.73 37.98
N PHE A 41 -9.18 -21.08 36.78
CA PHE A 41 -10.10 -20.22 36.02
C PHE A 41 -11.45 -19.99 36.70
N ASN A 42 -11.90 -20.91 37.56
CA ASN A 42 -13.10 -20.73 38.39
C ASN A 42 -12.85 -19.92 39.68
N SER A 43 -11.59 -19.59 40.01
CA SER A 43 -11.28 -18.76 41.18
C SER A 43 -11.49 -17.28 40.87
N LYS A 44 -11.79 -16.46 41.90
CA LYS A 44 -11.89 -14.99 41.76
C LYS A 44 -10.64 -14.38 41.12
N PHE A 45 -9.46 -14.92 41.46
CA PHE A 45 -8.19 -14.48 40.91
C PHE A 45 -8.03 -14.88 39.44
N GLY A 46 -8.38 -16.12 39.06
CA GLY A 46 -8.32 -16.56 37.66
C GLY A 46 -9.30 -15.82 36.75
N LEU A 47 -10.51 -15.50 37.24
CA LEU A 47 -11.45 -14.64 36.53
C LEU A 47 -10.89 -13.22 36.34
N TRP A 48 -10.20 -12.68 37.34
CA TRP A 48 -9.53 -11.38 37.23
C TRP A 48 -8.36 -11.41 36.22
N VAL A 49 -7.56 -12.47 36.19
CA VAL A 49 -6.52 -12.65 35.18
C VAL A 49 -7.13 -12.79 33.78
N LEU A 50 -8.21 -13.56 33.64
CA LEU A 50 -8.88 -13.76 32.36
C LEU A 50 -9.48 -12.44 31.83
N SER A 51 -10.06 -11.61 32.70
CA SER A 51 -10.56 -10.29 32.30
C SER A 51 -9.42 -9.36 31.90
N ALA A 52 -8.28 -9.38 32.61
CA ALA A 52 -7.11 -8.60 32.22
C ALA A 52 -6.55 -9.04 30.85
N ILE A 53 -6.49 -10.35 30.58
CA ILE A 53 -6.08 -10.88 29.26
C ILE A 53 -7.10 -10.48 28.18
N PHE A 54 -8.39 -10.57 28.46
CA PHE A 54 -9.42 -10.21 27.50
C PHE A 54 -9.41 -8.72 27.18
N VAL A 55 -9.27 -7.86 28.19
CA VAL A 55 -9.18 -6.40 28.00
C VAL A 55 -7.90 -6.04 27.26
N SER A 56 -6.73 -6.56 27.65
CA SER A 56 -5.47 -6.29 26.96
C SER A 56 -5.46 -6.81 25.52
N GLY A 57 -6.00 -8.01 25.28
CA GLY A 57 -6.19 -8.56 23.95
C GLY A 57 -7.15 -7.71 23.11
N GLY A 58 -8.27 -7.28 23.69
CA GLY A 58 -9.25 -6.41 23.04
C GLY A 58 -8.67 -5.05 22.66
N VAL A 59 -7.90 -4.41 23.56
CA VAL A 59 -7.20 -3.15 23.29
C VAL A 59 -6.22 -3.32 22.13
N LYS A 60 -5.42 -4.39 22.14
CA LYS A 60 -4.46 -4.63 21.05
C LYS A 60 -5.15 -4.81 19.69
N VAL A 61 -6.23 -5.62 19.64
CA VAL A 61 -6.99 -5.83 18.40
C VAL A 61 -7.63 -4.52 17.92
N TYR A 62 -8.13 -3.70 18.85
CA TYR A 62 -8.70 -2.39 18.54
C TYR A 62 -7.64 -1.42 18.00
N ASP A 63 -6.47 -1.34 18.63
CA ASP A 63 -5.36 -0.51 18.19
C ASP A 63 -4.86 -0.94 16.81
N ASP A 64 -4.70 -2.25 16.59
CA ASP A 64 -4.30 -2.80 15.28
C ASP A 64 -5.33 -2.44 14.19
N TYR A 65 -6.63 -2.50 14.51
CA TYR A 65 -7.70 -2.09 13.60
C TYR A 65 -7.65 -0.60 13.29
N LYS A 66 -7.49 0.24 14.32
CA LYS A 66 -7.42 1.70 14.18
C LYS A 66 -6.21 2.13 13.36
N VAL A 67 -5.03 1.56 13.61
CA VAL A 67 -3.81 1.82 12.83
C VAL A 67 -4.00 1.43 11.38
N LYS A 68 -4.68 0.32 11.10
CA LYS A 68 -4.99 -0.08 9.73
C LYS A 68 -5.91 0.93 9.04
N GLN A 69 -6.95 1.40 9.72
CA GLN A 69 -7.87 2.41 9.18
C GLN A 69 -7.19 3.76 8.94
N GLU A 70 -6.33 4.21 9.86
CA GLU A 70 -5.55 5.44 9.71
C GLU A 70 -4.55 5.35 8.54
N ASN A 71 -3.91 4.20 8.36
CA ASN A 71 -3.02 3.95 7.22
C ASN A 71 -3.77 3.96 5.88
N GLU A 72 -4.96 3.35 5.81
CA GLU A 72 -5.80 3.38 4.60
C GLU A 72 -6.25 4.81 4.27
N LYS A 73 -6.65 5.59 5.28
CA LYS A 73 -7.02 7.01 5.10
C LYS A 73 -5.85 7.85 4.61
N THR A 74 -4.69 7.74 5.25
CA THR A 74 -3.48 8.48 4.86
C THR A 74 -3.07 8.17 3.42
N ARG A 75 -3.21 6.91 2.99
CA ARG A 75 -2.92 6.51 1.61
C ARG A 75 -3.92 7.07 0.62
N SER A 76 -5.21 7.10 0.97
CA SER A 76 -6.23 7.73 0.14
C SER A 76 -5.92 9.22 -0.08
N GLU A 77 -5.49 9.92 0.96
CA GLU A 77 -5.06 11.33 0.87
C GLU A 77 -3.82 11.48 -0.04
N ILE A 78 -2.84 10.58 0.05
CA ILE A 78 -1.67 10.57 -0.85
C ILE A 78 -2.09 10.37 -2.30
N ILE A 79 -3.01 9.43 -2.58
CA ILE A 79 -3.51 9.17 -3.94
C ILE A 79 -4.20 10.41 -4.50
N GLU A 80 -5.05 11.08 -3.71
CA GLU A 80 -5.74 12.30 -4.11
C GLU A 80 -4.76 13.44 -4.39
N LYS A 81 -3.73 13.62 -3.54
CA LYS A 81 -2.66 14.61 -3.80
C LYS A 81 -1.91 14.30 -5.10
N LEU A 82 -1.59 13.03 -5.34
CA LEU A 82 -0.93 12.59 -6.57
C LEU A 82 -1.81 12.86 -7.80
N ASP A 83 -3.11 12.51 -7.75
CA ASP A 83 -4.07 12.80 -8.83
C ASP A 83 -4.09 14.29 -9.17
N ASN A 84 -4.17 15.14 -8.16
CA ASN A 84 -4.19 16.60 -8.32
C ASN A 84 -2.90 17.14 -8.94
N GLU A 85 -1.73 16.70 -8.44
CA GLU A 85 -0.44 17.15 -8.97
C GLU A 85 -0.21 16.64 -10.40
N ILE A 86 -0.59 15.39 -10.70
CA ILE A 86 -0.50 14.82 -12.04
C ILE A 86 -1.38 15.60 -13.01
N ALA A 87 -2.65 15.83 -12.67
CA ALA A 87 -3.56 16.60 -13.51
C ALA A 87 -3.08 18.03 -13.73
N PHE A 88 -2.57 18.68 -12.68
CA PHE A 88 -1.97 20.00 -12.77
C PHE A 88 -0.77 20.06 -13.73
N LYS A 89 0.13 19.07 -13.65
CA LYS A 89 1.28 18.97 -14.58
C LYS A 89 0.84 18.70 -16.01
N PHE A 90 -0.16 17.85 -16.22
CA PHE A 90 -0.74 17.62 -17.54
C PHE A 90 -1.40 18.88 -18.11
N ASN A 91 -2.19 19.62 -17.32
CA ASN A 91 -2.80 20.88 -17.77
C ASN A 91 -1.75 21.91 -18.18
N LYS A 92 -0.64 21.99 -17.44
CA LYS A 92 0.49 22.83 -17.85
C LYS A 92 1.12 22.39 -19.15
N LEU A 93 1.28 21.09 -19.35
CA LEU A 93 1.80 20.54 -20.60
C LEU A 93 0.88 20.87 -21.78
N LEU A 94 -0.43 20.68 -21.62
CA LEU A 94 -1.43 21.04 -22.63
C LEU A 94 -1.44 22.55 -22.90
N GLY A 95 -1.41 23.39 -21.86
CA GLY A 95 -1.34 24.84 -22.02
C GLY A 95 -0.04 25.31 -22.69
N ALA A 96 1.08 24.64 -22.45
CA ALA A 96 2.32 24.92 -23.15
C ALA A 96 2.24 24.55 -24.64
N ILE A 97 1.55 23.46 -24.98
CA ILE A 97 1.27 23.05 -26.36
C ILE A 97 0.37 24.10 -27.04
N ASP A 98 -0.68 24.58 -26.37
CA ASP A 98 -1.55 25.64 -26.89
C ASP A 98 -0.77 26.94 -27.17
N LEU A 99 0.13 27.33 -26.27
CA LEU A 99 1.00 28.49 -26.47
C LEU A 99 1.98 28.32 -27.65
N MET A 100 2.43 27.09 -27.96
CA MET A 100 3.23 26.83 -29.15
C MET A 100 2.42 27.07 -30.43
N LYS A 101 1.13 26.72 -30.43
CA LYS A 101 0.22 26.97 -31.54
C LYS A 101 0.01 28.45 -31.80
N GLU A 102 -0.18 29.24 -30.75
CA GLU A 102 -0.36 30.69 -30.87
C GLU A 102 0.94 31.41 -31.30
N LYS A 103 2.10 30.89 -30.88
CA LYS A 103 3.42 31.45 -31.23
C LYS A 103 3.88 31.18 -32.68
N GLU A 104 3.23 30.28 -33.42
CA GLU A 104 3.38 30.24 -34.89
C GLU A 104 2.72 31.45 -35.58
N VAL A 105 1.86 32.20 -34.89
CA VAL A 105 1.10 33.31 -35.48
C VAL A 105 1.70 34.69 -35.19
N GLU A 106 2.41 34.92 -34.06
CA GLU A 106 3.11 36.19 -33.81
C GLU A 106 4.43 36.01 -33.05
N VAL A 107 5.52 36.47 -33.69
CA VAL A 107 6.84 36.67 -33.08
C VAL A 107 6.71 37.68 -31.94
N ILE A 108 6.90 37.24 -30.68
CA ILE A 108 7.57 37.94 -29.55
C ILE A 108 7.53 37.04 -28.29
N SER A 109 8.62 37.09 -27.50
CA SER A 109 8.77 36.69 -26.08
C SER A 109 9.59 35.42 -25.80
N ASP A 110 10.90 35.63 -25.61
CA ASP A 110 11.91 35.08 -24.65
C ASP A 110 11.73 33.69 -23.98
N GLN A 111 10.84 32.85 -24.47
CA GLN A 111 10.67 31.45 -24.08
C GLN A 111 10.69 30.62 -25.34
N ILE A 112 11.90 30.47 -25.90
CA ILE A 112 12.15 29.68 -27.10
C ILE A 112 12.65 28.34 -26.60
N PHE A 113 11.87 27.27 -26.81
CA PHE A 113 12.49 25.95 -26.97
C PHE A 113 13.15 25.97 -28.34
N SER A 114 14.47 26.09 -28.36
CA SER A 114 15.29 26.27 -29.55
C SER A 114 15.43 24.96 -30.35
N ASN A 115 15.11 23.82 -29.73
CA ASN A 115 15.13 22.52 -30.38
C ASN A 115 14.05 21.57 -29.81
N MET A 116 13.74 20.51 -30.57
CA MET A 116 12.80 19.45 -30.15
C MET A 116 13.29 18.69 -28.91
N GLU A 117 14.58 18.75 -28.61
CA GLU A 117 15.19 18.13 -27.42
C GLU A 117 14.88 18.94 -26.14
N GLU A 118 14.72 20.25 -26.28
CA GLU A 118 14.29 21.20 -25.25
C GLU A 118 12.79 21.03 -25.01
N ALA A 119 11.98 20.91 -26.06
CA ALA A 119 10.57 20.53 -25.96
C ALA A 119 10.39 19.13 -25.35
N LYS A 120 11.24 18.15 -25.70
CA LYS A 120 11.27 16.81 -25.09
C LYS A 120 11.72 16.87 -23.63
N SER A 121 12.71 17.69 -23.30
CA SER A 121 13.17 17.90 -21.93
C SER A 121 12.16 18.65 -21.06
N PHE A 122 11.33 19.49 -21.67
CA PHE A 122 10.21 20.17 -21.04
C PHE A 122 9.01 19.22 -20.88
N ALA A 123 8.65 18.45 -21.90
CA ALA A 123 7.59 17.44 -21.82
C ALA A 123 7.92 16.33 -20.81
N LEU A 124 9.19 15.92 -20.73
CA LEU A 124 9.68 14.94 -19.75
C LEU A 124 10.12 15.60 -18.43
N TRP A 125 10.16 16.93 -18.38
CA TRP A 125 10.60 17.73 -17.23
C TRP A 125 11.98 17.30 -16.66
N ILE A 126 12.89 16.88 -17.55
CA ILE A 126 14.19 16.29 -17.20
C ILE A 126 15.25 17.36 -16.86
N LYS A 127 15.04 18.65 -17.21
CA LYS A 127 16.00 19.71 -16.86
C LYS A 127 15.38 20.90 -16.13
N LYS A 128 15.62 20.87 -14.82
CA LYS A 128 15.56 21.93 -13.82
C LYS A 128 16.60 23.02 -14.15
N GLU A 129 16.20 24.21 -14.63
CA GLU A 129 16.97 25.47 -14.49
C GLU A 129 16.32 26.73 -15.11
N THR A 130 14.99 26.85 -15.21
CA THR A 130 14.39 28.08 -15.76
C THR A 130 14.36 29.28 -14.79
N GLY A 131 14.88 29.15 -13.56
CA GLY A 131 15.02 30.26 -12.60
C GLY A 131 13.71 30.93 -12.15
N LYS A 132 12.57 30.54 -12.74
CA LYS A 132 11.23 30.96 -12.36
C LYS A 132 10.74 30.02 -11.27
N GLU A 133 10.20 30.58 -10.19
CA GLU A 133 9.44 29.81 -9.20
C GLU A 133 8.28 29.15 -9.92
N GLU A 134 8.42 27.87 -10.24
CA GLU A 134 7.33 27.09 -10.77
C GLU A 134 6.28 26.96 -9.65
N ASN A 135 5.03 27.29 -9.96
CA ASN A 135 3.92 27.02 -9.04
C ASN A 135 3.71 25.50 -8.99
N TYR A 136 3.80 24.88 -7.82
CA TYR A 136 3.43 23.47 -7.58
C TYR A 136 2.22 23.44 -6.66
N LEU A 137 1.37 22.41 -6.75
CA LEU A 137 0.28 22.28 -5.77
C LEU A 137 0.83 21.78 -4.43
N TYR A 138 1.81 20.88 -4.48
CA TYR A 138 2.42 20.28 -3.30
C TYR A 138 3.96 20.34 -3.36
N GLU A 139 4.58 20.88 -2.32
CA GLU A 139 6.05 21.03 -2.25
C GLU A 139 6.79 19.69 -2.29
N GLU A 140 6.20 18.63 -1.73
CA GLU A 140 6.78 17.27 -1.71
C GLU A 140 7.02 16.68 -3.11
N TYR A 141 6.28 17.16 -4.12
CA TYR A 141 6.35 16.67 -5.51
C TYR A 141 7.09 17.61 -6.46
N LYS A 142 7.74 18.65 -5.92
CA LYS A 142 8.44 19.68 -6.68
C LYS A 142 9.42 19.10 -7.71
N TYR A 143 10.20 18.10 -7.32
CA TYR A 143 11.26 17.53 -8.16
C TYR A 143 10.86 16.24 -8.86
N TRP A 144 9.57 15.88 -8.83
CA TRP A 144 9.10 14.62 -9.37
C TRP A 144 8.66 14.80 -10.83
N SER A 145 9.17 13.95 -11.71
CA SER A 145 8.69 13.88 -13.09
C SER A 145 7.28 13.32 -13.13
N LEU A 146 6.56 13.58 -14.22
CA LEU A 146 5.21 13.05 -14.42
C LEU A 146 5.16 11.52 -14.32
N LEU A 147 6.14 10.85 -14.93
CA LEU A 147 6.28 9.40 -14.85
C LEU A 147 6.52 8.93 -13.41
N ALA A 148 7.37 9.64 -12.64
CA ALA A 148 7.62 9.30 -11.23
C ALA A 148 6.34 9.40 -10.39
N LEU A 149 5.50 10.41 -10.63
CA LEU A 149 4.21 10.56 -9.96
C LEU A 149 3.24 9.43 -10.31
N LEU A 150 3.16 9.03 -11.57
CA LEU A 150 2.29 7.94 -12.01
C LEU A 150 2.74 6.58 -11.45
N VAL A 151 4.04 6.30 -11.45
CA VAL A 151 4.60 5.08 -10.86
C VAL A 151 4.36 5.04 -9.35
N GLU A 152 4.50 6.18 -8.67
CA GLU A 152 4.18 6.28 -7.26
C GLU A 152 2.70 6.10 -6.97
N GLN A 153 1.83 6.68 -7.80
CA GLN A 153 0.40 6.46 -7.70
C GLN A 153 0.06 4.98 -7.84
N LYS A 154 0.65 4.30 -8.83
CA LYS A 154 0.51 2.85 -9.00
C LYS A 154 0.95 2.10 -7.74
N ARG A 155 2.11 2.46 -7.18
CA ARG A 155 2.62 1.87 -5.94
C ARG A 155 1.64 2.03 -4.77
N GLN A 156 1.00 3.19 -4.64
CA GLN A 156 0.00 3.42 -3.59
C GLN A 156 -1.29 2.61 -3.81
N LEU A 157 -1.75 2.48 -5.06
CA LEU A 157 -2.91 1.64 -5.41
C LEU A 157 -2.63 0.14 -5.17
N ASP A 158 -1.43 -0.33 -5.51
CA ASP A 158 -0.98 -1.71 -5.26
C ASP A 158 -0.97 -2.05 -3.77
N HIS A 159 -0.57 -1.10 -2.92
CA HIS A 159 -0.64 -1.25 -1.46
C HIS A 159 -2.07 -1.43 -0.94
N LEU A 160 -3.05 -0.81 -1.61
CA LEU A 160 -4.48 -0.97 -1.33
C LEU A 160 -5.10 -2.19 -2.04
N LYS A 161 -4.31 -2.92 -2.83
CA LYS A 161 -4.76 -4.04 -3.69
C LYS A 161 -5.79 -3.60 -4.73
N ILE A 162 -5.76 -2.33 -5.13
CA ILE A 162 -6.59 -1.78 -6.20
C ILE A 162 -5.82 -1.92 -7.50
N LYS A 163 -6.40 -2.63 -8.47
CA LYS A 163 -5.84 -2.72 -9.81
C LYS A 163 -6.40 -1.61 -10.69
N ASP A 164 -5.52 -0.92 -11.40
CA ASP A 164 -5.87 0.18 -12.28
C ASP A 164 -5.22 -0.04 -13.65
N PRO A 165 -5.89 -0.77 -14.57
CA PRO A 165 -5.32 -1.10 -15.87
C PRO A 165 -5.10 0.14 -16.74
N GLU A 166 -5.92 1.19 -16.56
CA GLU A 166 -5.80 2.44 -17.31
C GLU A 166 -4.51 3.17 -16.95
N LEU A 167 -4.17 3.23 -15.65
CA LEU A 167 -2.88 3.78 -15.20
C LEU A 167 -1.69 2.96 -15.71
N GLU A 168 -1.80 1.63 -15.76
CA GLU A 168 -0.74 0.79 -16.33
C GLU A 168 -0.51 1.07 -17.81
N GLU A 169 -1.59 1.24 -18.57
CA GLU A 169 -1.54 1.60 -19.98
C GLU A 169 -0.91 2.98 -20.20
N VAL A 170 -1.32 3.99 -19.42
CA VAL A 170 -0.71 5.34 -19.49
C VAL A 170 0.78 5.32 -19.15
N ILE A 171 1.18 4.57 -18.12
CA ILE A 171 2.60 4.40 -17.77
C ILE A 171 3.36 3.74 -18.92
N SER A 172 2.77 2.72 -19.56
CA SER A 172 3.37 2.06 -20.71
C SER A 172 3.54 3.02 -21.89
N HIS A 173 2.50 3.78 -22.23
CA HIS A 173 2.53 4.79 -23.29
C HIS A 173 3.57 5.90 -23.02
N LEU A 174 3.71 6.35 -21.77
CA LEU A 174 4.72 7.35 -21.41
C LEU A 174 6.15 6.80 -21.45
N ASN A 175 6.34 5.53 -21.08
CA ASN A 175 7.66 4.89 -21.14
C ASN A 175 8.09 4.68 -22.61
N GLU A 176 7.13 4.42 -23.49
CA GLU A 176 7.35 4.22 -24.93
C GLU A 176 6.99 5.47 -25.75
N LEU A 177 6.97 6.66 -25.14
CA LEU A 177 6.43 7.87 -25.75
C LEU A 177 7.00 8.15 -27.15
N GLN A 178 8.30 7.94 -27.33
CA GLN A 178 8.94 8.09 -28.64
C GLN A 178 8.37 7.13 -29.68
N ASN A 179 8.30 5.83 -29.38
CA ASN A 179 7.72 4.83 -30.28
C ASN A 179 6.23 5.09 -30.53
N PHE A 180 5.52 5.56 -29.50
CA PHE A 180 4.10 5.88 -29.57
C PHE A 180 3.82 7.00 -30.58
N PHE A 181 4.63 8.07 -30.60
CA PHE A 181 4.50 9.14 -31.59
C PHE A 181 4.98 8.71 -32.99
N GLU A 182 6.09 7.95 -33.08
CA GLU A 182 6.64 7.46 -34.36
C GLU A 182 5.68 6.50 -35.09
N ASN A 183 5.02 5.60 -34.35
CA ASN A 183 4.08 4.62 -34.93
C ASN A 183 2.81 5.25 -35.50
N ARG A 184 2.43 6.45 -35.04
CA ARG A 184 1.20 7.14 -35.48
C ARG A 184 1.40 8.06 -36.68
N GLN A 185 2.61 8.11 -37.27
CA GLN A 185 2.95 8.97 -38.42
C GLN A 185 2.49 10.43 -38.24
N LEU A 186 2.68 10.97 -37.03
CA LEU A 186 2.08 12.24 -36.69
C LEU A 186 2.71 13.39 -37.45
N ASN A 187 1.85 14.24 -38.02
CA ASN A 187 2.29 15.52 -38.55
C ASN A 187 2.55 16.45 -37.37
N TYR A 188 3.81 16.75 -37.08
CA TYR A 188 4.20 17.63 -35.98
C TYR A 188 3.68 19.08 -36.13
N HIS A 189 3.22 19.46 -37.33
CA HIS A 189 2.56 20.74 -37.57
C HIS A 189 1.07 20.75 -37.19
N ASP A 190 0.48 19.59 -36.92
CA ASP A 190 -0.90 19.48 -36.46
C ASP A 190 -0.94 19.34 -34.93
N ILE A 191 -0.83 20.49 -34.26
CA ILE A 191 -0.82 20.58 -32.80
C ILE A 191 -2.13 20.08 -32.19
N ASP A 192 -3.26 20.24 -32.88
CA ASP A 192 -4.56 19.77 -32.41
C ASP A 192 -4.61 18.24 -32.37
N SER A 193 -4.10 17.57 -33.40
CA SER A 193 -3.95 16.11 -33.41
C SER A 193 -3.05 15.60 -32.29
N ILE A 194 -1.93 16.30 -31.98
CA ILE A 194 -1.05 15.93 -30.86
C ILE A 194 -1.79 16.05 -29.53
N LYS A 195 -2.54 17.15 -29.34
CA LYS A 195 -3.31 17.41 -28.13
C LYS A 195 -4.38 16.36 -27.92
N GLU A 196 -5.14 16.04 -28.97
CA GLU A 196 -6.18 15.00 -28.95
C GLU A 196 -5.58 13.65 -28.55
N ILE A 197 -4.45 13.27 -29.14
CA ILE A 197 -3.78 11.99 -28.82
C ILE A 197 -3.32 11.94 -27.36
N ILE A 198 -2.75 13.03 -26.83
CA ILE A 198 -2.35 13.11 -25.42
C ILE A 198 -3.59 12.98 -24.53
N GLN A 199 -4.67 13.70 -24.85
CA GLN A 199 -5.92 13.67 -24.07
C GLN A 199 -6.64 12.30 -24.13
N GLU A 200 -6.52 11.57 -25.22
CA GLU A 200 -7.14 10.25 -25.37
C GLU A 200 -6.34 9.15 -24.71
N ASN A 201 -5.01 9.20 -24.79
CA ASN A 201 -4.15 8.05 -24.47
C ASN A 201 -3.32 8.22 -23.19
N LEU A 202 -3.16 9.46 -22.70
CA LEU A 202 -2.33 9.77 -21.52
C LEU A 202 -3.13 10.37 -20.35
N VAL A 203 -4.37 10.80 -20.58
CA VAL A 203 -5.24 11.36 -19.54
C VAL A 203 -6.23 10.31 -19.05
N LEU A 204 -6.15 9.97 -17.76
CA LEU A 204 -7.06 9.02 -17.14
C LEU A 204 -8.50 9.54 -17.11
N SER A 205 -9.44 8.62 -17.30
CA SER A 205 -10.88 8.85 -17.28
C SER A 205 -11.33 9.48 -15.95
N ARG A 206 -10.72 9.05 -14.83
CA ARG A 206 -11.01 9.61 -13.50
C ARG A 206 -10.65 11.10 -13.37
N TRP A 207 -9.65 11.58 -14.11
CA TRP A 207 -9.30 13.00 -14.05
C TRP A 207 -10.28 13.85 -14.86
N LYS A 208 -10.79 13.31 -15.98
CA LYS A 208 -11.86 13.93 -16.76
C LYS A 208 -13.15 14.06 -15.93
N SER A 209 -13.53 12.99 -15.23
CA SER A 209 -14.76 13.00 -14.40
C SER A 209 -14.68 13.94 -13.21
N ASN A 210 -13.49 14.14 -12.64
CA ASN A 210 -13.30 14.99 -11.46
C ASN A 210 -13.19 16.49 -11.80
N GLY A 211 -13.38 16.87 -13.06
CA GLY A 211 -13.24 18.26 -13.51
C GLY A 211 -11.81 18.79 -13.38
N LEU A 212 -10.82 17.90 -13.25
CA LEU A 212 -9.42 18.28 -13.18
C LEU A 212 -8.87 18.71 -14.54
N PHE A 213 -9.60 18.42 -15.62
CA PHE A 213 -9.35 18.91 -16.97
C PHE A 213 -10.58 19.68 -17.46
N SER A 214 -10.42 20.98 -17.69
CA SER A 214 -11.42 21.81 -18.36
C SER A 214 -11.12 21.81 -19.87
N TYR A 215 -12.11 21.40 -20.67
CA TYR A 215 -12.09 21.52 -22.14
C TYR A 215 -12.04 22.97 -22.60
#